data_AF-A0A257LSZ0-F1
#
_entry.id   AF-A0A257LSZ0-F1
#
_cell.length_a   1.000
_cell.length_b   1.000
_cell.length_c   1.000
_cell.angle_alpha   90.00
_cell.angle_beta   90.00
_cell.angle_gamma   90.00
#
_symmetry.space_group_name_H-M   'P 1'
#
loop_
_entity.id
_entity.type
_entity.pdbx_description
1 polymer ?
#
loop_
_entity_poly.entity_id
_entity_poly.type
_entity_poly.pdbx_seq_one_letter_code
_entity_poly.pdbx_strand_id
1 'polypeptide(L)'
;MGFSSPNWKVEDVTGDAAADLTISGQITNANALTKTGVGTMVISGNNTYTGGTNANEGVLQVSSIADAGGIGSIGTGYLGVANDGTFRYTGTGTETSARNLWIDTGAQNKTIEVASATGDITFSGTGGNINKPFTKTGLGALTLADVIDVGATVTVNGGKLTLTGVNTYTGTTTVSTGTLVIDEGSIASSSGIVNNAALEYKLTTNARTYSNVISGTGSLTKTGTNTLTLGGANTYTGNTVVNSGTLALADNAQLKFVLGASSGSSNSLSGAGTATLDGDFVIDTTAADALASGSWT
;
A
#
# COMPACT_ATOMS: atom_id res chain seq x y z
N MET A 1 35.19 15.75 -6.55
CA MET A 1 36.02 15.73 -5.33
C MET A 1 35.69 14.42 -4.62
N GLY A 2 36.67 13.54 -4.44
CA GLY A 2 36.46 12.26 -3.74
C GLY A 2 36.63 12.46 -2.24
N PHE A 3 35.66 12.01 -1.44
CA PHE A 3 35.68 12.18 0.01
C PHE A 3 35.60 10.80 0.70
N SER A 4 36.64 10.47 1.47
CA SER A 4 36.87 9.17 2.12
C SER A 4 36.64 9.22 3.64
N SER A 5 35.46 9.65 4.09
CA SER A 5 35.11 9.62 5.52
C SER A 5 34.34 8.34 5.89
N PRO A 6 34.57 7.71 7.07
CA PRO A 6 34.13 6.34 7.38
C PRO A 6 32.64 6.19 7.70
N ASN A 7 31.88 7.28 7.81
CA ASN A 7 30.42 7.29 7.93
C ASN A 7 29.90 8.52 7.19
N TRP A 8 29.09 8.33 6.14
CA TRP A 8 28.48 9.44 5.41
C TRP A 8 27.18 9.86 6.10
N LYS A 9 27.31 10.58 7.21
CA LYS A 9 26.24 11.46 7.66
C LYS A 9 26.26 12.68 6.74
N VAL A 10 25.30 12.79 5.83
CA VAL A 10 24.98 14.08 5.23
C VAL A 10 23.98 14.73 6.19
N GLU A 11 24.53 15.34 7.24
CA GLU A 11 23.81 16.43 7.91
C GLU A 11 23.74 17.56 6.88
N ASP A 12 22.59 18.22 6.81
CA ASP A 12 22.40 19.40 5.98
C ASP A 12 23.60 20.36 6.18
N VAL A 13 24.41 20.51 5.13
CA VAL A 13 25.65 21.29 5.17
C VAL A 13 25.30 22.78 5.06
N THR A 14 24.57 23.31 6.05
CA THR A 14 24.46 24.76 6.27
C THR A 14 24.28 25.16 7.73
N GLY A 15 24.16 24.24 8.69
CA GLY A 15 23.84 24.66 10.07
C GLY A 15 22.49 25.39 10.17
N ASP A 16 21.66 25.32 9.13
CA ASP A 16 20.26 25.70 9.12
C ASP A 16 19.47 24.44 8.77
N ALA A 17 18.69 23.92 9.71
CA ALA A 17 17.96 22.67 9.55
C ALA A 17 16.85 22.75 8.48
N ALA A 18 16.65 23.92 7.84
CA ALA A 18 15.55 24.24 6.95
C ALA A 18 15.90 24.38 5.45
N ALA A 19 17.18 24.24 5.04
CA ALA A 19 17.55 24.43 3.64
C ALA A 19 17.41 23.15 2.79
N ASP A 20 17.04 23.30 1.52
CA ASP A 20 17.04 22.19 0.57
C ASP A 20 18.47 21.95 0.04
N LEU A 21 18.90 20.69 -0.04
CA LEU A 21 20.20 20.26 -0.54
C LEU A 21 20.04 19.42 -1.80
N THR A 22 20.80 19.70 -2.86
CA THR A 22 20.86 18.82 -4.04
C THR A 22 22.25 18.20 -4.18
N ILE A 23 22.29 16.87 -4.24
CA ILE A 23 23.51 16.09 -4.49
C ILE A 23 23.50 15.58 -5.93
N SER A 24 24.17 16.33 -6.81
CA SER A 24 24.31 15.99 -8.24
C SER A 24 25.54 15.13 -8.55
N GLY A 25 26.47 15.00 -7.60
CA GLY A 25 27.66 14.17 -7.73
C GLY A 25 27.35 12.69 -7.54
N GLN A 26 28.17 11.83 -8.12
CA GLN A 26 28.10 10.38 -7.89
C GLN A 26 28.62 10.02 -6.47
N ILE A 27 27.89 9.15 -5.78
CA ILE A 27 28.25 8.55 -4.50
C ILE A 27 28.59 7.06 -4.71
N THR A 28 29.77 6.61 -4.30
CA THR A 28 30.29 5.25 -4.61
C THR A 28 30.82 4.43 -3.42
N ASN A 29 30.80 4.96 -2.20
CA ASN A 29 31.40 4.30 -1.04
C ASN A 29 30.55 3.13 -0.48
N ALA A 30 31.02 2.45 0.57
CA ALA A 30 30.28 1.34 1.19
C ALA A 30 29.40 1.75 2.39
N ASN A 31 29.40 3.03 2.77
CA ASN A 31 28.71 3.51 3.97
C ASN A 31 27.26 3.83 3.67
N ALA A 32 26.42 3.80 4.72
CA ALA A 32 25.05 4.21 4.61
C ALA A 32 24.94 5.74 4.41
N LEU A 33 24.09 6.18 3.49
CA LEU A 33 23.67 7.57 3.36
C LEU A 33 22.55 7.83 4.36
N THR A 34 22.68 8.82 5.23
CA THR A 34 21.63 9.17 6.21
C THR A 34 21.24 10.63 6.09
N LYS A 35 19.94 10.87 5.82
CA LYS A 35 19.29 12.19 5.78
C LYS A 35 18.69 12.52 7.14
N THR A 36 19.06 13.68 7.67
CA THR A 36 18.49 14.30 8.89
C THR A 36 18.11 15.77 8.62
N GLY A 37 17.49 16.47 9.56
CA GLY A 37 17.01 17.84 9.38
C GLY A 37 15.71 17.93 8.58
N VAL A 38 14.99 19.05 8.68
CA VAL A 38 13.62 19.17 8.16
C VAL A 38 13.55 19.49 6.66
N GLY A 39 14.63 19.98 6.04
CA GLY A 39 14.70 20.30 4.61
C GLY A 39 14.64 19.08 3.67
N THR A 40 14.58 19.33 2.36
CA THR A 40 14.60 18.31 1.30
C THR A 40 16.02 18.05 0.80
N MET A 41 16.48 16.80 0.83
CA MET A 41 17.69 16.37 0.12
C MET A 41 17.31 15.68 -1.18
N VAL A 42 17.67 16.29 -2.31
CA VAL A 42 17.47 15.74 -3.65
C VAL A 42 18.73 14.98 -4.10
N ILE A 43 18.58 13.71 -4.42
CA ILE A 43 19.62 12.89 -5.04
C ILE A 43 19.38 12.89 -6.56
N SER A 44 20.28 13.49 -7.32
CA SER A 44 20.21 13.56 -8.79
C SER A 44 21.42 12.94 -9.50
N GLY A 45 22.49 12.64 -8.77
CA GLY A 45 23.65 11.92 -9.31
C GLY A 45 23.35 10.45 -9.67
N ASN A 46 24.28 9.81 -10.39
CA ASN A 46 24.27 8.36 -10.63
C ASN A 46 25.01 7.65 -9.49
N ASN A 47 24.28 7.03 -8.56
CA ASN A 47 24.87 6.53 -7.32
C ASN A 47 25.01 5.02 -7.29
N THR A 48 26.16 4.54 -6.79
CA THR A 48 26.54 3.13 -6.75
C THR A 48 27.09 2.71 -5.38
N TYR A 49 26.79 3.47 -4.32
CA TYR A 49 27.18 3.08 -2.97
C TYR A 49 26.42 1.83 -2.52
N THR A 50 27.07 1.01 -1.70
CA THR A 50 26.55 -0.30 -1.29
C THR A 50 25.95 -0.29 0.12
N GLY A 51 26.18 0.76 0.89
CA GLY A 51 25.50 0.97 2.16
C GLY A 51 24.01 1.30 1.98
N GLY A 52 23.25 1.24 3.08
CA GLY A 52 21.83 1.60 3.07
C GLY A 52 21.58 3.08 2.86
N THR A 53 20.32 3.42 2.63
CA THR A 53 19.85 4.80 2.47
C THR A 53 18.80 5.06 3.55
N ASN A 54 18.98 6.07 4.39
CA ASN A 54 18.11 6.35 5.53
C ASN A 54 17.49 7.74 5.38
N ALA A 55 16.15 7.81 5.34
CA ALA A 55 15.37 9.03 5.45
C ALA A 55 14.88 9.18 6.90
N ASN A 56 15.65 9.84 7.77
CA ASN A 56 15.30 9.94 9.19
C ASN A 56 14.45 11.18 9.49
N GLU A 57 14.66 12.30 8.80
CA GLU A 57 13.91 13.54 9.00
C GLU A 57 13.79 14.31 7.68
N GLY A 58 12.77 15.17 7.59
CA GLY A 58 12.50 15.94 6.39
C GLY A 58 12.22 15.03 5.19
N VAL A 59 12.71 15.42 4.01
CA VAL A 59 12.48 14.64 2.79
C VAL A 59 13.80 14.19 2.18
N LEU A 60 13.92 12.91 1.86
CA LEU A 60 14.87 12.38 0.90
C LEU A 60 14.16 12.17 -0.44
N GLN A 61 14.52 12.94 -1.45
CA GLN A 61 13.90 12.90 -2.78
C GLN A 61 14.81 12.25 -3.81
N VAL A 62 14.25 11.32 -4.61
CA VAL A 62 14.95 10.59 -5.66
C VAL A 62 14.06 10.49 -6.90
N SER A 63 14.66 10.34 -8.08
CA SER A 63 13.93 10.06 -9.33
C SER A 63 14.02 8.62 -9.79
N SER A 64 14.84 7.79 -9.13
CA SER A 64 15.00 6.38 -9.42
C SER A 64 15.28 5.58 -8.13
N ILE A 65 14.75 4.36 -8.06
CA ILE A 65 15.06 3.31 -7.08
C ILE A 65 15.87 2.17 -7.70
N ALA A 66 16.34 2.31 -8.95
CA ALA A 66 17.10 1.28 -9.65
C ALA A 66 18.33 0.81 -8.86
N ASP A 67 18.49 -0.52 -8.78
CA ASP A 67 19.66 -1.14 -8.15
C ASP A 67 20.90 -0.96 -9.06
N ALA A 68 22.01 -0.49 -8.49
CA ALA A 68 23.34 -0.38 -9.12
C ALA A 68 23.52 0.67 -10.24
N GLY A 69 22.84 1.81 -10.12
CA GLY A 69 23.13 3.02 -10.90
C GLY A 69 22.00 3.44 -11.83
N GLY A 70 21.85 4.76 -11.98
CA GLY A 70 20.79 5.47 -12.67
C GLY A 70 20.77 6.93 -12.19
N ILE A 71 20.40 7.88 -13.05
CA ILE A 71 20.32 9.30 -12.63
C ILE A 71 19.25 9.43 -11.54
N GLY A 72 19.67 9.93 -10.38
CA GLY A 72 18.83 10.05 -9.20
C GLY A 72 18.49 8.72 -8.53
N SER A 73 19.32 7.68 -8.72
CA SER A 73 19.22 6.40 -8.00
C SER A 73 19.79 6.46 -6.59
N ILE A 74 19.44 5.46 -5.77
CA ILE A 74 19.95 5.26 -4.41
C ILE A 74 20.63 3.89 -4.25
N GLY A 75 21.89 3.80 -4.65
CA GLY A 75 22.79 2.69 -4.28
C GLY A 75 22.21 1.27 -4.46
N THR A 76 22.71 0.32 -3.66
CA THR A 76 22.21 -1.07 -3.65
C THR A 76 21.81 -1.57 -2.26
N GLY A 77 22.14 -0.86 -1.18
CA GLY A 77 21.76 -1.24 0.17
C GLY A 77 20.28 -1.02 0.47
N TYR A 78 19.85 -1.34 1.70
CA TYR A 78 18.47 -1.19 2.19
C TYR A 78 17.95 0.27 2.12
N LEU A 79 16.63 0.47 2.18
CA LEU A 79 16.01 1.79 2.36
C LEU A 79 15.35 1.84 3.75
N GLY A 80 15.87 2.70 4.61
CA GLY A 80 15.32 3.01 5.91
C GLY A 80 14.48 4.29 5.87
N VAL A 81 13.32 4.28 6.54
CA VAL A 81 12.55 5.48 6.87
C VAL A 81 12.29 5.49 8.37
N ALA A 82 12.77 6.52 9.06
CA ALA A 82 12.74 6.63 10.51
C ALA A 82 12.15 7.99 10.94
N ASN A 83 11.85 8.15 12.23
CA ASN A 83 11.22 9.34 12.84
C ASN A 83 10.12 9.97 11.95
N ASP A 84 10.11 11.28 11.70
CA ASP A 84 9.15 11.94 10.78
C ASP A 84 9.68 12.02 9.32
N GLY A 85 10.58 11.11 8.94
CA GLY A 85 11.19 11.08 7.62
C GLY A 85 10.23 10.74 6.49
N THR A 86 10.46 11.35 5.33
CA THR A 86 9.78 11.05 4.07
C THR A 86 10.79 10.60 3.02
N PHE A 87 10.57 9.41 2.45
CA PHE A 87 11.18 9.04 1.19
C PHE A 87 10.24 9.42 0.05
N ARG A 88 10.67 10.32 -0.84
CA ARG A 88 9.90 10.80 -1.99
C ARG A 88 10.50 10.31 -3.30
N TYR A 89 9.72 9.55 -4.05
CA TYR A 89 10.02 9.18 -5.42
C TYR A 89 9.28 10.11 -6.39
N THR A 90 10.02 10.79 -7.27
CA THR A 90 9.47 11.71 -8.29
C THR A 90 9.59 11.17 -9.72
N GLY A 91 10.14 9.97 -9.90
CA GLY A 91 10.27 9.34 -11.21
C GLY A 91 8.93 8.99 -11.85
N THR A 92 8.97 8.64 -13.13
CA THR A 92 7.80 8.23 -13.94
C THR A 92 8.04 6.83 -14.50
N GLY A 93 6.98 6.12 -14.85
CA GLY A 93 7.07 4.74 -15.32
C GLY A 93 7.21 3.76 -14.15
N THR A 94 7.49 2.49 -14.50
CA THR A 94 7.59 1.40 -13.54
C THR A 94 9.04 1.10 -13.19
N GLU A 95 9.37 1.06 -11.91
CA GLU A 95 10.66 0.59 -11.40
C GLU A 95 10.47 -0.49 -10.34
N THR A 96 11.38 -1.45 -10.30
CA THR A 96 11.40 -2.52 -9.30
C THR A 96 12.79 -2.62 -8.71
N SER A 97 12.87 -2.75 -7.40
CA SER A 97 14.12 -2.99 -6.67
C SER A 97 13.94 -4.14 -5.70
N ALA A 98 14.95 -5.00 -5.60
CA ALA A 98 14.98 -6.12 -4.65
C ALA A 98 15.42 -5.69 -3.25
N ARG A 99 15.55 -4.38 -3.02
CA ARG A 99 15.95 -3.77 -1.77
C ARG A 99 14.93 -4.04 -0.67
N ASN A 100 15.44 -4.36 0.50
CA ASN A 100 14.66 -4.47 1.74
C ASN A 100 14.29 -3.07 2.28
N LEU A 101 13.07 -2.94 2.79
CA LEU A 101 12.61 -1.73 3.48
C LEU A 101 12.75 -1.87 5.00
N TRP A 102 13.18 -0.80 5.66
CA TRP A 102 13.40 -0.76 7.10
C TRP A 102 12.65 0.43 7.73
N ILE A 103 11.54 0.15 8.40
CA ILE A 103 10.66 1.10 9.07
C ILE A 103 10.46 0.61 10.51
N ASP A 104 11.50 0.76 11.36
CA ASP A 104 11.63 0.06 12.64
C ASP A 104 11.85 0.96 13.88
N THR A 105 12.05 2.27 13.68
CA THR A 105 12.52 3.19 14.72
C THR A 105 11.58 4.37 14.93
N GLY A 106 11.24 4.71 16.18
CA GLY A 106 10.35 5.83 16.53
C GLY A 106 8.85 5.54 16.37
N ALA A 107 8.00 6.23 17.14
CA ALA A 107 6.53 6.08 17.10
C ALA A 107 5.85 7.02 16.09
N GLN A 108 6.63 7.90 15.47
CA GLN A 108 6.22 8.85 14.44
C GLN A 108 5.73 8.15 13.15
N ASN A 109 5.05 8.92 12.28
CA ASN A 109 4.56 8.44 10.98
C ASN A 109 5.63 8.55 9.90
N LYS A 110 5.96 7.41 9.28
CA LYS A 110 7.03 7.32 8.27
C LYS A 110 6.38 7.32 6.92
N THR A 111 6.87 8.14 6.01
CA THR A 111 6.18 8.37 4.74
C THR A 111 6.97 7.83 3.57
N ILE A 112 6.32 7.04 2.71
CA ILE A 112 6.75 6.81 1.34
C ILE A 112 5.79 7.56 0.42
N GLU A 113 6.32 8.56 -0.26
CA GLU A 113 5.59 9.38 -1.22
C GLU A 113 5.98 8.99 -2.65
N VAL A 114 5.02 8.57 -3.46
CA VAL A 114 5.21 8.37 -4.90
C VAL A 114 4.52 9.54 -5.60
N ALA A 115 5.27 10.61 -5.82
CA ALA A 115 4.70 11.91 -6.15
C ALA A 115 4.00 11.93 -7.53
N SER A 116 4.61 11.28 -8.54
CA SER A 116 4.09 11.25 -9.90
C SER A 116 2.92 10.26 -10.04
N ALA A 117 1.83 10.68 -10.70
CA ALA A 117 0.71 9.82 -11.03
C ALA A 117 1.08 8.67 -12.00
N THR A 118 2.16 8.83 -12.76
CA THR A 118 2.67 7.79 -13.68
C THR A 118 3.84 7.01 -13.08
N GLY A 119 4.24 7.30 -11.85
CA GLY A 119 5.25 6.54 -11.13
C GLY A 119 4.64 5.29 -10.49
N ASP A 120 5.26 4.14 -10.72
CA ASP A 120 4.92 2.87 -10.09
C ASP A 120 6.20 2.22 -9.59
N ILE A 121 6.36 2.12 -8.26
CA ILE A 121 7.55 1.53 -7.66
C ILE A 121 7.21 0.25 -6.90
N THR A 122 8.03 -0.76 -7.10
CA THR A 122 7.93 -2.04 -6.39
C THR A 122 9.20 -2.29 -5.57
N PHE A 123 9.03 -2.50 -4.26
CA PHE A 123 10.06 -3.08 -3.42
C PHE A 123 9.78 -4.57 -3.25
N SER A 124 10.57 -5.40 -3.93
CA SER A 124 10.41 -6.86 -3.95
C SER A 124 11.31 -7.58 -2.94
N GLY A 125 12.07 -6.83 -2.12
CA GLY A 125 12.79 -7.39 -0.97
C GLY A 125 11.81 -8.05 0.01
N THR A 126 12.30 -9.06 0.72
CA THR A 126 11.52 -9.82 1.73
C THR A 126 12.24 -9.93 3.08
N GLY A 127 13.43 -9.33 3.20
CA GLY A 127 14.23 -9.32 4.43
C GLY A 127 14.18 -7.99 5.16
N GLY A 128 13.23 -7.13 4.82
CA GLY A 128 12.98 -5.87 5.51
C GLY A 128 12.39 -6.05 6.90
N ASN A 129 12.18 -4.92 7.58
CA ASN A 129 11.46 -4.86 8.83
C ASN A 129 10.56 -3.63 8.81
N ILE A 130 9.25 -3.82 8.65
CA ILE A 130 8.27 -2.72 8.63
C ILE A 130 7.37 -2.88 9.85
N ASN A 131 7.80 -2.38 11.01
CA ASN A 131 7.14 -2.62 12.31
C ASN A 131 6.63 -1.36 13.02
N LYS A 132 6.70 -0.19 12.36
CA LYS A 132 6.21 1.11 12.87
C LYS A 132 5.13 1.70 11.97
N PRO A 133 4.41 2.75 12.43
CA PRO A 133 3.44 3.45 11.61
C PRO A 133 4.01 3.88 10.26
N PHE A 134 3.33 3.43 9.20
CA PHE A 134 3.72 3.62 7.81
C PHE A 134 2.59 4.32 7.04
N THR A 135 2.93 5.37 6.29
CA THR A 135 2.01 6.10 5.43
C THR A 135 2.49 6.10 3.98
N LYS A 136 1.63 5.65 3.07
CA LYS A 136 1.78 5.86 1.63
C LYS A 136 1.05 7.15 1.23
N THR A 137 1.76 8.06 0.56
CA THR A 137 1.19 9.30 -0.02
C THR A 137 1.58 9.47 -1.50
N GLY A 138 1.16 10.57 -2.11
CA GLY A 138 1.45 10.88 -3.52
C GLY A 138 0.53 10.15 -4.49
N LEU A 139 0.55 10.55 -5.75
CA LEU A 139 -0.42 10.11 -6.76
C LEU A 139 -0.11 8.72 -7.35
N GLY A 140 1.15 8.29 -7.31
CA GLY A 140 1.61 7.06 -7.95
C GLY A 140 1.35 5.79 -7.14
N ALA A 141 1.79 4.67 -7.69
CA ALA A 141 1.65 3.34 -7.10
C ALA A 141 2.90 2.92 -6.33
N LEU A 142 2.67 2.23 -5.21
CA LEU A 142 3.67 1.53 -4.42
C LEU A 142 3.23 0.07 -4.25
N THR A 143 4.10 -0.87 -4.60
CA THR A 143 3.89 -2.30 -4.35
C THR A 143 4.95 -2.80 -3.37
N LEU A 144 4.51 -3.48 -2.31
CA LEU A 144 5.38 -4.06 -1.27
C LEU A 144 5.24 -5.57 -1.25
N ALA A 145 6.36 -6.27 -1.42
CA ALA A 145 6.47 -7.70 -1.18
C ALA A 145 6.94 -8.03 0.25
N ASP A 146 7.67 -7.12 0.89
CA ASP A 146 8.06 -7.22 2.30
C ASP A 146 6.81 -7.40 3.19
N VAL A 147 6.96 -8.20 4.25
CA VAL A 147 5.93 -8.35 5.28
C VAL A 147 5.91 -7.10 6.15
N ILE A 148 4.72 -6.50 6.32
CA ILE A 148 4.51 -5.49 7.36
C ILE A 148 4.25 -6.22 8.69
N ASP A 149 5.15 -5.99 9.64
CA ASP A 149 5.29 -6.71 10.90
C ASP A 149 4.47 -6.12 12.04
N VAL A 150 4.37 -6.88 13.13
CA VAL A 150 3.71 -6.49 14.38
C VAL A 150 4.26 -5.14 14.89
N GLY A 151 3.34 -4.23 15.24
CA GLY A 151 3.65 -2.89 15.74
C GLY A 151 3.35 -1.77 14.75
N ALA A 152 3.13 -2.09 13.48
CA ALA A 152 2.77 -1.11 12.46
C ALA A 152 1.26 -0.79 12.47
N THR A 153 0.94 0.46 12.14
CA THR A 153 -0.35 0.89 11.55
C THR A 153 -0.08 1.27 10.10
N VAL A 154 -1.03 1.01 9.20
CA VAL A 154 -0.86 1.30 7.76
C VAL A 154 -1.86 2.35 7.34
N THR A 155 -1.37 3.47 6.78
CA THR A 155 -2.21 4.52 6.22
C THR A 155 -1.97 4.66 4.72
N VAL A 156 -3.04 4.63 3.93
CA VAL A 156 -3.03 5.02 2.51
C VAL A 156 -3.69 6.39 2.40
N ASN A 157 -2.91 7.36 1.95
CA ASN A 157 -3.33 8.75 1.79
C ASN A 157 -2.88 9.29 0.42
N GLY A 158 -3.24 8.55 -0.63
CA GLY A 158 -2.98 8.93 -2.02
C GLY A 158 -2.46 7.78 -2.88
N GLY A 159 -2.81 7.82 -4.16
CA GLY A 159 -2.35 6.86 -5.17
C GLY A 159 -2.79 5.43 -4.84
N LYS A 160 -1.93 4.46 -5.13
CA LYS A 160 -2.21 3.03 -4.89
C LYS A 160 -1.14 2.41 -3.98
N LEU A 161 -1.56 1.66 -2.96
CA LEU A 161 -0.70 0.75 -2.20
C LEU A 161 -1.13 -0.69 -2.52
N THR A 162 -0.21 -1.51 -3.03
CA THR A 162 -0.42 -2.94 -3.26
C THR A 162 0.39 -3.74 -2.25
N LEU A 163 -0.27 -4.62 -1.49
CA LEU A 163 0.39 -5.56 -0.58
C LEU A 163 0.27 -6.97 -1.15
N THR A 164 1.41 -7.60 -1.43
CA THR A 164 1.45 -8.96 -2.00
C THR A 164 1.82 -10.03 -0.97
N GLY A 165 2.47 -9.63 0.14
CA GLY A 165 2.84 -10.51 1.25
C GLY A 165 1.71 -10.80 2.23
N VAL A 166 1.93 -11.82 3.08
CA VAL A 166 1.10 -12.09 4.27
C VAL A 166 1.57 -11.18 5.40
N ASN A 167 0.88 -10.07 5.59
CA ASN A 167 1.22 -9.07 6.61
C ASN A 167 0.70 -9.48 7.99
N THR A 168 1.51 -9.25 9.02
CA THR A 168 1.25 -9.69 10.40
C THR A 168 0.98 -8.55 11.38
N TYR A 169 1.03 -7.30 10.92
CA TYR A 169 0.71 -6.14 11.75
C TYR A 169 -0.69 -6.22 12.36
N THR A 170 -0.79 -5.72 13.59
CA THR A 170 -2.02 -5.74 14.39
C THR A 170 -2.67 -4.37 14.54
N GLY A 171 -1.96 -3.31 14.16
CA GLY A 171 -2.51 -1.96 14.12
C GLY A 171 -3.63 -1.82 13.08
N THR A 172 -4.34 -0.70 13.16
CA THR A 172 -5.44 -0.38 12.24
C THR A 172 -4.89 -0.05 10.85
N THR A 173 -5.65 -0.42 9.83
CA THR A 173 -5.44 0.02 8.44
C THR A 173 -6.39 1.17 8.12
N THR A 174 -5.89 2.29 7.64
CA THR A 174 -6.71 3.45 7.25
C THR A 174 -6.49 3.78 5.79
N VAL A 175 -7.54 3.71 4.97
CA VAL A 175 -7.54 4.19 3.59
C VAL A 175 -8.25 5.55 3.59
N SER A 176 -7.47 6.62 3.75
CA SER A 176 -7.99 7.99 3.79
C SER A 176 -8.36 8.49 2.40
N THR A 177 -7.45 8.28 1.44
CA THR A 177 -7.60 8.61 0.01
C THR A 177 -6.82 7.59 -0.82
N GLY A 178 -7.11 7.49 -2.12
CA GLY A 178 -6.46 6.51 -3.01
C GLY A 178 -7.03 5.09 -2.84
N THR A 179 -6.21 4.09 -3.15
CA THR A 179 -6.61 2.68 -3.18
C THR A 179 -5.63 1.79 -2.43
N LEU A 180 -6.14 0.98 -1.50
CA LEU A 180 -5.42 -0.18 -0.97
C LEU A 180 -5.80 -1.43 -1.76
N VAL A 181 -4.82 -2.17 -2.27
CA VAL A 181 -5.00 -3.45 -2.97
C VAL A 181 -4.30 -4.56 -2.20
N ILE A 182 -5.04 -5.57 -1.81
CA ILE A 182 -4.51 -6.84 -1.32
C ILE A 182 -4.45 -7.80 -2.50
N ASP A 183 -3.28 -7.94 -3.12
CA ASP A 183 -3.06 -8.75 -4.33
C ASP A 183 -2.41 -10.07 -3.93
N GLU A 184 -3.22 -11.11 -3.72
CA GLU A 184 -2.86 -12.38 -3.06
C GLU A 184 -2.33 -12.30 -1.61
N GLY A 185 -1.98 -11.10 -1.14
CA GLY A 185 -1.52 -10.86 0.23
C GLY A 185 -2.57 -11.16 1.30
N SER A 186 -2.23 -10.84 2.54
CA SER A 186 -3.16 -10.89 3.66
C SER A 186 -2.87 -9.77 4.65
N ILE A 187 -3.93 -9.29 5.30
CA ILE A 187 -3.88 -8.35 6.43
C ILE A 187 -4.80 -8.83 7.56
N ALA A 188 -5.04 -10.15 7.64
CA ALA A 188 -6.00 -10.76 8.56
C ALA A 188 -5.72 -10.45 10.05
N SER A 189 -4.47 -10.14 10.40
CA SER A 189 -4.07 -9.77 11.75
C SER A 189 -4.34 -8.30 12.12
N SER A 190 -4.61 -7.42 11.13
CA SER A 190 -4.93 -6.00 11.39
C SER A 190 -6.18 -5.86 12.26
N SER A 191 -6.23 -4.88 13.15
CA SER A 191 -7.37 -4.69 14.06
C SER A 191 -8.67 -4.25 13.38
N GLY A 192 -8.62 -3.90 12.11
CA GLY A 192 -9.76 -3.40 11.34
C GLY A 192 -9.31 -2.52 10.18
N ILE A 193 -10.23 -2.25 9.26
CA ILE A 193 -10.02 -1.31 8.16
C ILE A 193 -11.00 -0.15 8.31
N VAL A 194 -10.46 1.07 8.35
CA VAL A 194 -11.22 2.31 8.12
C VAL A 194 -11.04 2.69 6.65
N ASN A 195 -12.01 2.32 5.82
CA ASN A 195 -12.01 2.55 4.38
C ASN A 195 -12.85 3.79 4.04
N ASN A 196 -12.21 4.91 3.78
CA ASN A 196 -12.87 6.16 3.35
C ASN A 196 -12.71 6.44 1.85
N ALA A 197 -12.02 5.57 1.11
CA ALA A 197 -11.80 5.73 -0.33
C ALA A 197 -12.04 4.43 -1.11
N ALA A 198 -11.00 3.66 -1.44
CA ALA A 198 -11.15 2.41 -2.16
C ALA A 198 -10.30 1.28 -1.56
N LEU A 199 -10.92 0.13 -1.37
CA LEU A 199 -10.29 -1.12 -0.97
C LEU A 199 -10.53 -2.18 -2.05
N GLU A 200 -9.47 -2.85 -2.50
CA GLU A 200 -9.55 -3.96 -3.43
C GLU A 200 -8.95 -5.23 -2.82
N TYR A 201 -9.67 -6.35 -2.92
CA TYR A 201 -9.11 -7.68 -2.77
C TYR A 201 -9.03 -8.34 -4.14
N LYS A 202 -7.80 -8.59 -4.60
CA LYS A 202 -7.52 -9.25 -5.87
C LYS A 202 -7.01 -10.66 -5.58
N LEU A 203 -7.90 -11.64 -5.78
CA LEU A 203 -7.70 -13.04 -5.40
C LEU A 203 -7.81 -13.97 -6.62
N THR A 204 -6.74 -14.14 -7.36
CA THR A 204 -6.61 -15.05 -8.51
C THR A 204 -6.17 -16.46 -8.12
N THR A 205 -5.47 -16.66 -7.00
CA THR A 205 -4.92 -17.99 -6.63
C THR A 205 -5.41 -18.55 -5.31
N ASN A 206 -5.56 -17.72 -4.27
CA ASN A 206 -5.95 -18.18 -2.93
C ASN A 206 -7.26 -17.55 -2.47
N ALA A 207 -8.10 -18.34 -1.79
CA ALA A 207 -9.19 -17.78 -1.00
C ALA A 207 -8.65 -17.04 0.23
N ARG A 208 -9.35 -15.99 0.67
CA ARG A 208 -8.99 -15.22 1.87
C ARG A 208 -10.21 -14.99 2.76
N THR A 209 -9.98 -14.98 4.06
CA THR A 209 -10.96 -14.54 5.05
C THR A 209 -10.44 -13.28 5.73
N TYR A 210 -11.29 -12.27 5.83
CA TYR A 210 -11.07 -11.10 6.67
C TYR A 210 -12.15 -11.03 7.75
N SER A 211 -11.77 -11.35 8.99
CA SER A 211 -12.72 -11.51 10.10
C SER A 211 -12.99 -10.24 10.90
N ASN A 212 -12.21 -9.17 10.66
CA ASN A 212 -12.35 -7.91 11.39
C ASN A 212 -13.27 -6.94 10.65
N VAL A 213 -13.68 -5.87 11.34
CA VAL A 213 -14.64 -4.90 10.81
C VAL A 213 -13.99 -4.03 9.72
N ILE A 214 -14.67 -3.92 8.59
CA ILE A 214 -14.46 -2.84 7.62
C ILE A 214 -15.49 -1.74 7.89
N SER A 215 -15.03 -0.51 8.04
CA SER A 215 -15.84 0.69 8.33
C SER A 215 -15.52 1.83 7.36
N GLY A 216 -16.23 2.96 7.45
CA GLY A 216 -15.96 4.17 6.65
C GLY A 216 -16.88 4.35 5.44
N THR A 217 -16.59 5.33 4.59
CA THR A 217 -17.47 5.71 3.47
C THR A 217 -17.05 5.16 2.10
N GLY A 218 -15.90 4.48 2.03
CA GLY A 218 -15.27 4.01 0.80
C GLY A 218 -15.89 2.75 0.21
N SER A 219 -15.48 2.42 -1.01
CA SER A 219 -15.92 1.24 -1.74
C SER A 219 -15.05 0.02 -1.47
N LEU A 220 -15.64 -1.18 -1.59
CA LEU A 220 -14.93 -2.46 -1.61
C LEU A 220 -15.07 -3.08 -3.00
N THR A 221 -13.96 -3.43 -3.63
CA THR A 221 -13.93 -4.17 -4.90
C THR A 221 -13.31 -5.54 -4.71
N LYS A 222 -13.96 -6.59 -5.23
CA LYS A 222 -13.45 -7.96 -5.28
C LYS A 222 -13.15 -8.35 -6.72
N THR A 223 -11.90 -8.65 -7.02
CA THR A 223 -11.43 -9.16 -8.33
C THR A 223 -10.76 -10.53 -8.17
N GLY A 224 -10.49 -11.21 -9.28
CA GLY A 224 -9.92 -12.56 -9.31
C GLY A 224 -10.94 -13.67 -9.00
N THR A 225 -10.63 -14.90 -9.42
CA THR A 225 -11.56 -16.04 -9.46
C THR A 225 -11.84 -16.70 -8.11
N ASN A 226 -11.06 -16.41 -7.06
CA ASN A 226 -11.18 -17.06 -5.75
C ASN A 226 -12.15 -16.35 -4.80
N THR A 227 -12.44 -16.98 -3.66
CA THR A 227 -13.38 -16.46 -2.65
C THR A 227 -12.73 -15.47 -1.69
N LEU A 228 -13.39 -14.33 -1.46
CA LEU A 228 -13.19 -13.48 -0.29
C LEU A 228 -14.32 -13.75 0.71
N THR A 229 -14.01 -14.15 1.93
CA THR A 229 -14.98 -14.27 3.03
C THR A 229 -14.84 -13.08 3.98
N LEU A 230 -15.92 -12.34 4.19
CA LEU A 230 -16.00 -11.32 5.24
C LEU A 230 -16.65 -11.91 6.48
N GLY A 231 -15.92 -11.92 7.59
CA GLY A 231 -16.35 -12.49 8.87
C GLY A 231 -16.60 -11.47 9.99
N GLY A 232 -16.40 -10.18 9.70
CA GLY A 232 -16.70 -9.10 10.64
C GLY A 232 -18.07 -8.46 10.37
N ALA A 233 -18.66 -7.85 11.39
CA ALA A 233 -19.85 -6.99 11.25
C ALA A 233 -19.47 -5.66 10.57
N ASN A 234 -19.36 -5.67 9.24
CA ASN A 234 -18.91 -4.50 8.49
C ASN A 234 -19.94 -3.36 8.54
N THR A 235 -19.44 -2.13 8.65
CA THR A 235 -20.24 -0.90 8.81
C THR A 235 -19.94 0.15 7.75
N TYR A 236 -19.09 -0.17 6.76
CA TYR A 236 -18.82 0.78 5.69
C TYR A 236 -20.07 1.05 4.85
N THR A 237 -20.21 2.27 4.37
CA THR A 237 -21.42 2.73 3.68
C THR A 237 -21.27 2.82 2.17
N GLY A 238 -20.05 2.72 1.65
CA GLY A 238 -19.79 2.78 0.22
C GLY A 238 -20.11 1.45 -0.48
N ASN A 239 -20.12 1.50 -1.82
CA ASN A 239 -20.55 0.38 -2.64
C ASN A 239 -19.59 -0.81 -2.53
N THR A 240 -20.15 -2.02 -2.59
CA THR A 240 -19.38 -3.25 -2.79
C THR A 240 -19.54 -3.72 -4.23
N VAL A 241 -18.44 -3.91 -4.95
CA VAL A 241 -18.42 -4.38 -6.34
C VAL A 241 -17.69 -5.72 -6.41
N VAL A 242 -18.36 -6.75 -6.93
CA VAL A 242 -17.71 -8.03 -7.26
C VAL A 242 -17.52 -8.05 -8.76
N ASN A 243 -16.27 -8.00 -9.23
CA ASN A 243 -15.94 -8.07 -10.65
C ASN A 243 -15.68 -9.51 -11.12
N SER A 244 -15.24 -10.39 -10.21
CA SER A 244 -15.02 -11.82 -10.47
C SER A 244 -14.91 -12.61 -9.16
N GLY A 245 -15.13 -13.92 -9.27
CA GLY A 245 -15.08 -14.87 -8.15
C GLY A 245 -16.26 -14.74 -7.19
N THR A 246 -16.03 -15.09 -5.93
CA THR A 246 -17.09 -15.13 -4.91
C THR A 246 -16.78 -14.16 -3.77
N LEU A 247 -17.79 -13.41 -3.34
CA LEU A 247 -17.81 -12.73 -2.05
C LEU A 247 -18.74 -13.53 -1.12
N ALA A 248 -18.19 -14.04 -0.02
CA ALA A 248 -18.91 -14.83 0.98
C ALA A 248 -19.06 -14.04 2.29
N LEU A 249 -20.23 -14.17 2.92
CA LEU A 249 -20.53 -13.56 4.23
C LEU A 249 -20.66 -14.64 5.30
N ALA A 250 -19.96 -14.46 6.43
CA ALA A 250 -20.23 -15.23 7.64
C ALA A 250 -21.50 -14.71 8.36
N ASP A 251 -22.04 -15.49 9.30
CA ASP A 251 -23.34 -15.25 9.95
C ASP A 251 -23.50 -13.86 10.59
N ASN A 252 -22.41 -13.25 11.05
CA ASN A 252 -22.38 -11.93 11.69
C ASN A 252 -22.06 -10.78 10.72
N ALA A 253 -21.81 -11.06 9.45
CA ALA A 253 -21.41 -10.06 8.48
C ALA A 253 -22.61 -9.32 7.89
N GLN A 254 -22.45 -8.01 7.72
CA GLN A 254 -23.45 -7.09 7.16
C GLN A 254 -22.81 -6.34 6.00
N LEU A 255 -23.53 -6.14 4.91
CA LEU A 255 -23.07 -5.34 3.77
C LEU A 255 -24.20 -4.50 3.17
N LYS A 256 -23.84 -3.29 2.72
CA LYS A 256 -24.60 -2.56 1.71
C LYS A 256 -24.10 -2.94 0.33
N PHE A 257 -25.01 -3.36 -0.54
CA PHE A 257 -24.68 -3.81 -1.89
C PHE A 257 -25.44 -3.01 -2.94
N VAL A 258 -24.73 -2.58 -3.99
CA VAL A 258 -25.33 -2.02 -5.21
C VAL A 258 -24.90 -2.93 -6.36
N LEU A 259 -25.86 -3.69 -6.92
CA LEU A 259 -25.69 -4.40 -8.18
C LEU A 259 -25.94 -3.42 -9.32
N GLY A 260 -24.89 -2.94 -9.99
CA GLY A 260 -25.08 -2.10 -11.17
C GLY A 260 -23.93 -1.16 -11.50
N ALA A 261 -22.94 -1.69 -12.21
CA ALA A 261 -22.18 -1.02 -13.27
C ALA A 261 -21.28 -2.09 -13.91
N SER A 262 -21.73 -2.68 -15.03
CA SER A 262 -21.04 -3.75 -15.76
C SER A 262 -20.51 -4.91 -14.88
N SER A 263 -21.41 -5.66 -14.24
CA SER A 263 -21.05 -6.96 -13.69
C SER A 263 -20.68 -7.92 -14.81
N GLY A 264 -19.46 -8.47 -14.79
CA GLY A 264 -19.08 -9.58 -15.65
C GLY A 264 -20.03 -10.76 -15.45
N SER A 265 -20.25 -11.53 -16.52
CA SER A 265 -21.09 -12.73 -16.48
C SER A 265 -20.55 -13.70 -15.41
N SER A 266 -21.36 -14.05 -14.39
CA SER A 266 -21.05 -14.98 -13.26
C SER A 266 -20.64 -14.39 -11.91
N ASN A 267 -21.12 -13.19 -11.53
CA ASN A 267 -20.98 -12.71 -10.15
C ASN A 267 -21.92 -13.47 -9.18
N SER A 268 -21.39 -14.00 -8.09
CA SER A 268 -22.17 -14.71 -7.07
C SER A 268 -21.95 -14.11 -5.67
N LEU A 269 -23.05 -13.81 -4.98
CA LEU A 269 -23.09 -13.50 -3.56
C LEU A 269 -23.60 -14.73 -2.81
N SER A 270 -22.89 -15.20 -1.79
CA SER A 270 -23.21 -16.45 -1.08
C SER A 270 -22.92 -16.35 0.42
N GLY A 271 -23.43 -17.31 1.20
CA GLY A 271 -23.25 -17.38 2.65
C GLY A 271 -24.55 -17.13 3.43
N ALA A 272 -24.46 -17.21 4.75
CA ALA A 272 -25.59 -17.08 5.67
C ALA A 272 -25.76 -15.64 6.24
N GLY A 273 -24.86 -14.72 5.89
CA GLY A 273 -24.97 -13.30 6.28
C GLY A 273 -26.07 -12.55 5.51
N THR A 274 -26.45 -11.38 6.02
CA THR A 274 -27.48 -10.53 5.40
C THR A 274 -26.85 -9.57 4.38
N ALA A 275 -27.30 -9.65 3.13
CA ALA A 275 -27.01 -8.65 2.10
C ALA A 275 -28.18 -7.67 1.99
N THR A 276 -27.95 -6.39 2.26
CA THR A 276 -28.95 -5.35 2.04
C THR A 276 -28.80 -4.79 0.63
N LEU A 277 -29.83 -4.96 -0.19
CA LEU A 277 -29.93 -4.42 -1.55
C LEU A 277 -30.66 -3.07 -1.49
N ASP A 278 -29.91 -1.97 -1.53
CA ASP A 278 -30.48 -0.62 -1.61
C ASP A 278 -30.42 -0.15 -3.08
N GLY A 279 -31.49 -0.40 -3.86
CA GLY A 279 -31.60 0.00 -5.27
C GLY A 279 -32.70 -0.73 -6.06
N ASP A 280 -32.88 -0.34 -7.32
CA ASP A 280 -33.78 -1.05 -8.26
C ASP A 280 -33.21 -2.44 -8.56
N PHE A 281 -33.78 -3.47 -7.92
CA PHE A 281 -33.46 -4.85 -8.23
C PHE A 281 -34.19 -5.27 -9.52
N VAL A 282 -33.47 -5.30 -10.64
CA VAL A 282 -33.97 -5.86 -11.90
C VAL A 282 -33.49 -7.31 -12.02
N ILE A 283 -34.41 -8.26 -11.82
CA ILE A 283 -34.19 -9.64 -12.29
C ILE A 283 -34.43 -9.63 -13.80
N ASP A 284 -33.39 -9.86 -14.59
CA ASP A 284 -33.55 -10.18 -16.00
C ASP A 284 -34.13 -11.61 -16.13
N THR A 285 -35.44 -11.70 -16.26
CA THR A 285 -36.16 -12.97 -16.48
C THR A 285 -36.18 -13.38 -17.96
N THR A 286 -35.45 -12.71 -18.86
CA THR A 286 -35.46 -13.04 -20.29
C THR A 286 -34.62 -14.28 -20.62
N ALA A 287 -33.77 -14.72 -19.70
CA ALA A 287 -33.26 -16.09 -19.66
C ALA A 287 -34.23 -16.96 -18.86
N ALA A 288 -35.26 -17.48 -19.53
CA ALA A 288 -36.23 -18.39 -18.97
C ALA A 288 -35.58 -19.72 -18.55
N ASP A 289 -35.12 -19.82 -17.30
CA ASP A 289 -35.35 -20.99 -16.44
C ASP A 289 -34.97 -20.68 -14.98
N ALA A 290 -35.80 -21.16 -14.05
CA ALA A 290 -35.62 -21.17 -12.58
C ALA A 290 -36.00 -19.91 -11.77
N LEU A 291 -37.24 -19.44 -11.89
CA LEU A 291 -38.01 -18.92 -10.74
C LEU A 291 -39.34 -19.68 -10.63
N ALA A 292 -39.24 -21.02 -10.54
CA ALA A 292 -40.38 -21.85 -10.23
C ALA A 292 -40.57 -21.93 -8.71
N SER A 293 -41.61 -21.27 -8.23
CA SER A 293 -42.32 -21.50 -6.96
C SER A 293 -41.47 -21.62 -5.68
N GLY A 294 -41.12 -20.48 -5.11
CA GLY A 294 -40.81 -20.35 -3.68
C GLY A 294 -41.57 -19.15 -3.12
N SER A 295 -42.22 -19.31 -1.97
CA SER A 295 -42.78 -18.16 -1.25
C SER A 295 -41.61 -17.48 -0.53
N TRP A 296 -41.34 -16.23 -0.89
CA TRP A 296 -40.33 -15.40 -0.23
C TRP A 296 -41.04 -14.59 0.84
N THR A 297 -40.80 -14.91 2.11
CA THR A 297 -41.18 -14.09 3.28
C THR A 297 -39.95 -13.41 3.83
#